data_AF-A0A368TEK1-F1
#
_entry.id   AF-A0A368TEK1-F1
#
_cell.length_a   1.000
_cell.length_b   1.000
_cell.length_c   1.000
_cell.angle_alpha   90.00
_cell.angle_beta   90.00
_cell.angle_gamma   90.00
#
_symmetry.space_group_name_H-M   'P 1'
#
loop_
_entity.id
_entity.type
_entity.pdbx_description
1 polymer ?
#
loop_
_entity_poly.entity_id
_entity_poly.type
_entity_poly.pdbx_seq_one_letter_code
_entity_poly.pdbx_strand_id
1 'polypeptide(L)' 'MGEEEKKKGFAMVSFEIPPKLSEDLRRLLDAGYYASRSEAIRDMLRKGIDEIGRREEEQKE' A
#
# COMPACT_ATOMS: atom_id res chain seq x y z
N MET A 1 -8.48 28.04 -15.75
CA MET A 1 -8.89 28.55 -14.42
C MET A 1 -9.97 27.62 -13.94
N GLY A 2 -9.81 26.78 -12.94
CA GLY A 2 -8.84 26.83 -11.85
C GLY A 2 -9.57 26.37 -10.61
N GLU A 3 -10.08 25.14 -10.63
CA GLU A 3 -10.65 24.49 -9.45
C GLU A 3 -10.11 23.05 -9.44
N GLU A 4 -8.78 22.96 -9.30
CA GLU A 4 -8.16 21.86 -8.57
C GLU A 4 -8.73 21.92 -7.14
N GLU A 5 -9.91 21.31 -6.96
CA GLU A 5 -10.39 20.94 -5.65
C GLU A 5 -9.37 19.97 -5.06
N LYS A 6 -8.43 20.52 -4.28
CA LYS A 6 -7.62 19.80 -3.30
C LYS A 6 -8.54 19.17 -2.24
N LYS A 7 -9.33 18.17 -2.62
CA LYS A 7 -9.97 17.27 -1.66
C LYS A 7 -8.95 16.21 -1.29
N LYS A 8 -8.68 16.10 0.01
CA LYS A 8 -8.05 14.95 0.66
C LYS A 8 -8.89 13.69 0.36
N GLY A 9 -8.78 13.17 -0.86
CA GLY A 9 -9.67 12.15 -1.38
C GLY A 9 -9.08 10.77 -1.14
N PHE A 10 -9.68 10.01 -0.22
CA PHE A 10 -9.48 8.57 -0.24
C PHE A 10 -10.14 8.02 -1.51
N ALA A 11 -9.38 7.27 -2.31
CA ALA A 11 -9.93 6.50 -3.42
C ALA A 11 -10.21 5.07 -2.96
N MET A 12 -11.36 4.52 -3.35
CA MET A 12 -11.67 3.11 -3.14
C MET A 12 -11.14 2.32 -4.32
N VAL A 13 -10.35 1.27 -4.05
CA VAL A 13 -9.82 0.36 -5.06
C VAL A 13 -10.23 -1.06 -4.70
N SER A 14 -10.64 -1.83 -5.71
CA SER A 14 -10.98 -3.24 -5.58
C SER A 14 -10.09 -4.04 -6.52
N PHE A 15 -9.52 -5.13 -6.04
CA PHE A 15 -8.67 -6.01 -6.81
C PHE A 15 -8.81 -7.43 -6.26
N GLU A 16 -8.66 -8.41 -7.14
CA GLU A 16 -8.63 -9.81 -6.76
C GLU A 16 -7.20 -10.22 -6.41
N ILE A 17 -7.06 -11.04 -5.37
CA ILE A 17 -5.77 -11.56 -4.93
C ILE A 17 -5.79 -13.08 -4.85
N PRO A 18 -4.62 -13.73 -5.00
CA PRO A 18 -4.51 -15.16 -4.75
C PRO A 18 -5.01 -15.55 -3.35
N PRO A 19 -5.67 -16.70 -3.17
CA PRO A 19 -6.21 -17.12 -1.87
C PRO A 19 -5.17 -17.13 -0.75
N LYS A 20 -3.96 -17.61 -1.06
CA LYS A 20 -2.83 -17.65 -0.11
C LYS A 20 -2.47 -16.26 0.42
N LEU A 21 -2.49 -15.24 -0.43
CA LEU A 21 -2.18 -13.87 -0.02
C LEU A 21 -3.26 -13.29 0.90
N SER A 22 -4.52 -13.66 0.66
CA SER A 22 -5.63 -13.30 1.54
C SER A 22 -5.50 -13.93 2.94
N GLU A 23 -5.06 -15.20 2.99
CA GLU A 23 -4.78 -15.89 4.25
C GLU A 23 -3.59 -15.27 5.00
N ASP A 24 -2.51 -14.95 4.29
CA ASP A 24 -1.35 -14.30 4.89
C ASP A 24 -1.70 -12.91 5.44
N LEU A 25 -2.50 -12.13 4.71
CA LEU A 25 -3.04 -10.85 5.21
C LEU A 25 -3.87 -11.07 6.48
N ARG A 26 -4.75 -12.07 6.49
CA ARG A 26 -5.55 -12.41 7.68
C ARG A 26 -4.69 -12.77 8.88
N ARG A 27 -3.63 -13.55 8.71
CA ARG A 27 -2.70 -13.89 9.79
C ARG A 27 -2.02 -12.65 10.38
N LEU A 28 -1.67 -11.67 9.57
CA LEU A 28 -1.08 -10.42 10.04
C LEU A 28 -2.06 -9.61 10.91
N LEU A 29 -3.34 -9.62 10.55
CA LEU A 29 -4.41 -8.99 11.33
C LEU A 29 -4.64 -9.71 12.66
N ASP A 30 -4.78 -11.04 12.61
CA ASP A 30 -5.05 -11.86 13.79
C ASP A 30 -3.89 -11.78 14.81
N ALA A 31 -2.66 -11.60 14.35
CA ALA A 31 -1.49 -11.37 15.20
C ALA A 31 -1.36 -9.92 15.72
N GLY A 32 -2.25 -9.00 15.31
CA GLY A 32 -2.28 -7.62 15.79
C GLY A 32 -1.25 -6.68 15.16
N TYR A 33 -0.60 -7.06 14.06
CA TYR A 33 0.38 -6.19 13.39
C TYR A 33 -0.29 -4.99 12.68
N TYR A 34 -1.54 -5.16 12.25
CA TYR A 34 -2.32 -4.11 11.59
C TYR A 34 -3.76 -4.14 12.09
N ALA A 35 -4.41 -2.97 12.17
CA ALA A 35 -5.81 -2.86 12.56
C ALA A 35 -6.77 -3.19 11.41
N SER A 36 -6.33 -3.06 10.15
CA SER A 36 -7.17 -3.36 8.98
C SER A 36 -6.37 -3.85 7.76
N ARG A 37 -7.06 -4.55 6.84
CA ARG A 37 -6.48 -4.96 5.55
C ARG A 37 -5.97 -3.76 4.77
N SER A 38 -6.73 -2.68 4.74
CA SER A 38 -6.37 -1.45 4.03
C SER A 38 -5.12 -0.78 4.59
N GLU A 39 -4.90 -0.89 5.91
CA GLU A 39 -3.67 -0.41 6.55
C GLU A 39 -2.47 -1.26 6.14
N ALA A 40 -2.59 -2.59 6.24
CA ALA A 40 -1.53 -3.51 5.83
C ALA A 40 -1.12 -3.30 4.36
N ILE A 41 -2.10 -3.21 3.45
CA ILE A 41 -1.84 -2.98 2.03
C ILE A 41 -1.18 -1.61 1.79
N ARG A 42 -1.61 -0.56 2.50
CA ARG A 42 -1.02 0.78 2.36
C ARG A 42 0.44 0.81 2.81
N ASP A 43 0.76 0.13 3.92
CA ASP A 43 2.13 0.01 4.41
C ASP A 43 3.02 -0.76 3.44
N MET A 44 2.54 -1.91 2.93
CA MET A 44 3.24 -2.68 1.90
C MET A 44 3.51 -1.86 0.63
N LEU A 45 2.52 -1.09 0.15
CA LEU A 45 2.68 -0.23 -1.02
C LEU A 45 3.73 0.86 -0.79
N ARG A 46 3.73 1.51 0.38
CA ARG A 46 4.74 2.52 0.72
C ARG A 46 6.15 1.94 0.72
N LYS A 47 6.34 0.80 1.40
CA LYS A 47 7.63 0.10 1.45
C LYS A 47 8.13 -0.28 0.05
N GLY A 48 7.23 -0.73 -0.83
CA GLY A 48 7.56 -1.04 -2.22
C GLY A 48 8.01 0.19 -3.02
N ILE A 49 7.33 1.32 -2.87
CA ILE A 49 7.72 2.59 -3.51
C ILE A 49 9.05 3.10 -2.97
N ASP A 50 9.27 3.05 -1.66
CA ASP A 50 10.53 3.47 -1.03
C ASP A 50 11.71 2.60 -1.46
N GLU A 51 11.48 1.29 -1.68
CA GLU A 51 12.48 0.39 -2.23
C GLU A 51 12.81 0.70 -3.70
N ILE A 52 11.81 1.03 -4.51
CA ILE A 52 12.03 1.46 -5.91
C ILE A 52 12.88 2.74 -5.94
N GLY A 53 12.52 3.74 -5.13
CA GLY A 53 13.26 5.01 -5.07
C GLY A 53 14.75 4.82 -4.74
N ARG A 54 15.06 3.99 -3.72
CA ARG A 54 16.45 3.69 -3.36
C ARG A 54 17.23 3.02 -4.49
N ARG A 55 16.64 2.07 -5.20
CA ARG A 55 17.28 1.39 -6.34
C ARG A 55 17.53 2.32 -7.53
N GLU A 56 16.70 3.34 -7.71
CA GLU A 56 16.89 4.35 -8.76
C GLU A 56 18.00 5.35 -8.42
N GLU A 57 18.20 5.67 -7.14
CA GLU A 57 19.30 6.51 -6.66
C GLU A 57 20.64 5.78 -6.79
N GLU A 58 20.71 4.51 -6.40
CA GLU A 58 21.93 3.67 -6.51
C GLU A 58 22.40 3.43 -7.96
N GLN A 59 21.51 3.55 -8.96
CA GLN A 59 21.87 3.41 -10.37
C GLN A 59 22.33 4.72 -11.03
N LYS A 60 22.19 5.86 -10.34
CA LYS A 60 22.59 7.19 -10.84
C LYS A 60 23.94 7.66 -10.29
N GLU A 61 24.48 6.97 -9.29
CA GLU A 61 25.80 7.19 -8.70
C GLU A 61 26.85 6.26 -9.35
#